data_AF-A0A6J1CCI4-F1
#
_entry.id   AF-A0A6J1CCI4-F1
#
_cell.length_a   1.000
_cell.length_b   1.000
_cell.length_c   1.000
_cell.angle_alpha   90.00
_cell.angle_beta   90.00
_cell.angle_gamma   90.00
#
_symmetry.space_group_name_H-M   'P 1'
#
loop_
_entity.id
_entity.type
_entity.pdbx_description
1 polymer ?
#
loop_
_entity_poly.entity_id
_entity_poly.type
_entity_poly.pdbx_seq_one_letter_code
_entity_poly.pdbx_strand_id
1 'polypeptide(L)'
;MAELLFETYGVPSVAYGVDAAFSYKYNQQLGICDKDGLAISPGFTASHVIPFIDGEPIYKGCCRTNIGGYNVTDSLKQLLSLKYPHHMTRFTWEKVEDLKMEHCYIASDYASEAQLFQKGTKEAEEKTRCWQLPWIPPPTEEPPSEEEIARKAAIKEKQGQRLREMAEAKRSSRINELENEVRGLEFLLQQLVQVAEADIPSFLSETGYVSRQEIESALTKATQSLRKAKGEPKDDQVETEEQTDATNEKFHLINVPDDMLSPEQLKEKKRQLFLKTTSEGRQRAKQKRYEEELERERRNQLDEERRLENPELYLGELRAKYKDLSERVEQRKRLKTNGGHTNRNNLSGGVGRGERLNAAQRERMRLLTTAAFDRGKGEDTFGARDEDWQLYKLMSKDNNDDDDEGPDEEEAELVRLSSRLQDIDPTFIPKSDVVQPTEVPKLRPLTKEDFQIVMGVERFRCPEILFHPNWIGVDQTGLDEMTGVSLRRLPSYSDDIAERLTNSILMTGGSSLFPGIRERLEAGIRMVRPCGSPIRVVRALDPVLDAWRGASVYAAAPEFTTQTFSRMDYYEKGEDWLRRYQLRYSF
;
A
#
# COMPACT_ATOMS: atom_id res chain seq x y z
N MET A 1 -40.50 -4.78 32.29
CA MET A 1 -40.52 -3.39 32.82
C MET A 1 -41.55 -3.23 33.93
N ALA A 2 -42.83 -3.54 33.71
CA ALA A 2 -43.86 -3.44 34.76
C ALA A 2 -43.53 -4.25 36.02
N GLU A 3 -43.10 -5.51 35.87
CA GLU A 3 -42.63 -6.36 36.99
C GLU A 3 -41.55 -5.65 37.82
N LEU A 4 -40.50 -5.14 37.17
CA LEU A 4 -39.41 -4.41 37.83
C LEU A 4 -39.95 -3.19 38.62
N LEU A 5 -40.84 -2.40 38.02
CA LEU A 5 -41.41 -1.21 38.66
C LEU A 5 -42.26 -1.54 39.89
N PHE A 6 -43.05 -2.61 39.82
CA PHE A 6 -43.94 -2.99 40.92
C PHE A 6 -43.24 -3.80 42.02
N GLU A 7 -42.47 -4.82 41.64
CA GLU A 7 -41.83 -5.74 42.58
C GLU A 7 -40.57 -5.15 43.22
N THR A 8 -39.72 -4.49 42.43
CA THR A 8 -38.44 -3.96 42.93
C THR A 8 -38.59 -2.55 43.49
N TYR A 9 -39.24 -1.65 42.73
CA TYR A 9 -39.33 -0.24 43.10
C TYR A 9 -40.59 0.12 43.91
N GLY A 10 -41.58 -0.77 43.98
CA GLY A 10 -42.80 -0.54 44.77
C GLY A 10 -43.67 0.62 44.28
N VAL A 11 -43.64 0.93 42.98
CA VAL A 11 -44.41 2.04 42.40
C VAL A 11 -45.92 1.81 42.57
N PRO A 12 -46.74 2.80 42.97
CA PRO A 12 -48.16 2.60 43.24
C PRO A 12 -48.99 2.32 41.96
N SER A 13 -48.71 3.06 40.88
CA SER A 13 -49.34 2.88 39.57
C SER A 13 -48.43 3.38 38.45
N VAL A 14 -48.67 2.90 37.23
CA VAL A 14 -47.88 3.24 36.04
C VAL A 14 -48.79 3.53 34.85
N ALA A 15 -48.38 4.41 33.95
CA ALA A 15 -49.03 4.65 32.67
C ALA A 15 -47.99 4.60 31.56
N TYR A 16 -48.32 3.93 30.46
CA TYR A 16 -47.45 3.85 29.28
C TYR A 16 -48.07 4.65 28.14
N GLY A 17 -47.27 5.52 27.53
CA GLY A 17 -47.68 6.34 26.40
C GLY A 17 -46.55 6.50 25.38
N VAL A 18 -46.92 7.01 24.21
CA VAL A 18 -46.03 7.22 23.07
C VAL A 18 -45.52 8.65 23.11
N ASP A 19 -44.21 8.80 23.10
CA ASP A 19 -43.47 10.06 23.11
C ASP A 19 -43.93 11.06 22.03
N ALA A 20 -44.06 10.60 20.78
CA ALA A 20 -44.53 11.41 19.66
C ALA A 20 -45.97 11.88 19.85
N ALA A 21 -46.82 11.09 20.52
CA ALA A 21 -48.19 11.48 20.81
C ALA A 21 -48.27 12.53 21.92
N PHE A 22 -47.44 12.42 22.96
CA PHE A 22 -47.30 13.46 23.97
C PHE A 22 -46.78 14.77 23.38
N SER A 23 -45.76 14.72 22.53
CA SER A 23 -45.24 15.90 21.84
C SER A 23 -46.30 16.55 20.94
N TYR A 24 -47.06 15.74 20.18
CA TYR A 24 -48.16 16.23 19.37
C TYR A 24 -49.22 16.96 20.20
N LYS A 25 -49.63 16.36 21.32
CA LYS A 25 -50.60 16.97 22.24
C LYS A 25 -50.14 18.27 22.85
N TYR A 26 -48.88 18.31 23.28
CA TYR A 26 -48.32 19.52 23.85
C TYR A 26 -48.34 20.66 22.82
N ASN A 27 -47.91 20.39 21.59
CA ASN A 27 -47.92 21.37 20.50
C ASN A 27 -49.34 21.74 20.04
N GLN A 28 -50.30 20.81 20.13
CA GLN A 28 -51.71 21.06 19.88
C GLN A 28 -52.29 22.06 20.89
N GLN A 29 -51.97 21.92 22.18
CA GLN A 29 -52.40 22.85 23.23
C GLN A 29 -51.81 24.26 23.04
N LEU A 30 -50.62 24.35 22.45
CA LEU A 30 -49.98 25.61 22.10
C LEU A 30 -50.52 26.24 20.81
N GLY A 31 -51.43 25.56 20.09
CA GLY A 31 -52.00 26.04 18.83
C GLY A 31 -51.05 25.96 17.63
N ILE A 32 -49.98 25.14 17.73
CA ILE A 32 -49.00 24.95 16.65
C ILE A 32 -49.53 23.98 15.60
N CYS A 33 -50.27 22.95 16.02
CA CYS A 33 -50.92 21.98 15.15
C CYS A 33 -52.41 21.82 15.50
N ASP A 34 -53.18 21.35 14.52
CA ASP A 34 -54.62 21.15 14.62
C ASP A 34 -54.97 19.81 15.30
N LYS A 35 -56.26 19.61 15.61
CA LYS A 35 -56.74 18.33 16.16
C LYS A 35 -56.56 17.15 15.22
N ASP A 36 -56.78 17.42 13.94
CA ASP A 36 -56.59 16.46 12.87
C ASP A 36 -55.27 16.78 12.18
N GLY A 37 -54.37 15.82 12.14
CA GLY A 37 -53.04 16.03 11.59
C GLY A 37 -52.16 14.79 11.58
N LEU A 38 -50.94 14.94 11.08
CA LEU A 38 -49.93 13.88 11.08
C LEU A 38 -48.77 14.28 11.98
N ALA A 39 -48.40 13.43 12.93
CA ALA A 39 -47.13 13.55 13.62
C ALA A 39 -46.07 12.75 12.85
N ILE A 40 -45.01 13.41 12.40
CA ILE A 40 -43.84 12.78 11.79
C ILE A 40 -42.68 12.91 12.78
N SER A 41 -42.26 11.79 13.34
CA SER A 41 -41.25 11.72 14.39
C SER A 41 -40.03 10.94 13.92
N PRO A 42 -39.06 11.58 13.25
CA PRO A 42 -37.76 10.98 12.98
C PRO A 42 -36.93 10.91 14.26
N GLY A 43 -36.90 9.72 14.86
CA GLY A 43 -36.21 9.45 16.12
C GLY A 43 -34.73 9.14 15.94
N PHE A 44 -34.15 8.56 17.00
CA PHE A 44 -32.75 8.15 17.00
C PHE A 44 -32.54 6.84 16.23
N THR A 45 -33.32 5.79 16.51
CA THR A 45 -33.16 4.47 15.88
C THR A 45 -34.19 4.19 14.78
N ALA A 46 -35.36 4.80 14.87
CA ALA A 46 -36.47 4.58 13.98
C ALA A 46 -37.28 5.87 13.81
N SER A 47 -37.99 5.95 12.70
CA SER A 47 -38.88 7.08 12.39
C SER A 47 -40.32 6.61 12.30
N HIS A 48 -41.23 7.41 12.83
CA HIS A 48 -42.66 7.09 12.92
C HIS A 48 -43.52 8.17 12.25
N VAL A 49 -44.60 7.75 11.60
CA VAL A 49 -45.68 8.64 11.15
C VAL A 49 -46.96 8.17 11.81
N ILE A 50 -47.60 9.04 12.59
CA ILE A 50 -48.79 8.74 13.38
C ILE A 50 -49.90 9.74 12.99
N PRO A 51 -51.03 9.27 12.42
CA PRO A 51 -52.17 10.12 12.16
C PRO A 51 -53.00 10.38 13.43
N PHE A 52 -53.47 11.61 13.59
CA PHE A 52 -54.35 12.05 14.66
C PHE A 52 -55.70 12.47 14.08
N ILE A 53 -56.79 11.96 14.62
CA ILE A 53 -58.16 12.39 14.30
C ILE A 53 -58.91 12.65 15.60
N ASP A 54 -59.61 13.79 15.65
CA ASP A 54 -60.25 14.33 16.84
C ASP A 54 -59.27 14.44 18.03
N GLY A 55 -57.99 14.61 17.71
CA GLY A 55 -56.90 14.62 18.67
C GLY A 55 -56.45 13.24 19.17
N GLU A 56 -57.02 12.11 18.77
CA GLU A 56 -56.51 10.81 19.21
C GLU A 56 -55.63 10.14 18.14
N PRO A 57 -54.53 9.47 18.51
CA PRO A 57 -53.68 8.77 17.56
C PRO A 57 -54.39 7.52 17.00
N ILE A 58 -54.43 7.39 15.68
CA ILE A 58 -54.93 6.20 15.00
C ILE A 58 -53.76 5.27 14.70
N TYR A 59 -53.51 4.33 15.61
CA TYR A 59 -52.41 3.37 15.47
C TYR A 59 -52.52 2.45 14.24
N LYS A 60 -53.72 2.19 13.72
CA LYS A 60 -53.90 1.43 12.46
C LYS A 60 -53.28 2.14 11.25
N GLY A 61 -53.29 3.47 11.25
CA GLY A 61 -52.66 4.30 10.23
C GLY A 61 -51.17 4.57 10.50
N CYS A 62 -50.61 4.06 11.59
CA CYS A 62 -49.21 4.29 11.95
C CYS A 62 -48.26 3.59 10.97
N CYS A 63 -47.17 4.26 10.65
CA CYS A 63 -46.07 3.72 9.86
C CYS A 63 -44.78 3.89 10.64
N ARG A 64 -43.90 2.88 10.55
CA ARG A 64 -42.56 2.91 11.12
C ARG A 64 -41.56 2.50 10.06
N THR A 65 -40.45 3.22 9.98
CA THR A 65 -39.25 2.82 9.24
C THR A 65 -38.08 2.65 10.21
N ASN A 66 -37.22 1.66 9.97
CA ASN A 66 -36.07 1.31 10.81
C ASN A 66 -34.83 2.17 10.46
N ILE A 67 -35.07 3.46 10.25
CA ILE A 67 -34.04 4.46 10.02
C ILE A 67 -34.29 5.63 10.96
N GLY A 68 -33.22 6.13 11.57
CA GLY A 68 -33.21 7.36 12.34
C GLY A 68 -31.83 8.02 12.35
N GLY A 69 -31.65 8.95 13.28
CA GLY A 69 -30.40 9.70 13.43
C GLY A 69 -29.15 8.85 13.69
N TYR A 70 -29.30 7.67 14.29
CA TYR A 70 -28.22 6.70 14.50
C TYR A 70 -27.65 6.21 13.17
N ASN A 71 -28.52 5.84 12.22
CA ASN A 71 -28.09 5.35 10.90
C ASN A 71 -27.36 6.45 10.12
N VAL A 72 -27.78 7.72 10.30
CA VAL A 72 -27.10 8.86 9.68
C VAL A 72 -25.69 9.03 10.25
N THR A 73 -25.55 8.96 11.58
CA THR A 73 -24.24 9.01 12.25
C THR A 73 -23.35 7.84 11.81
N ASP A 74 -23.89 6.62 11.78
CA ASP A 74 -23.13 5.43 11.41
C ASP A 74 -22.66 5.48 9.95
N SER A 75 -23.54 5.90 9.04
CA SER A 75 -23.18 6.11 7.63
C SER A 75 -22.09 7.17 7.48
N LEU A 76 -22.20 8.30 8.18
CA LEU A 76 -21.17 9.35 8.17
C LEU A 76 -19.83 8.83 8.71
N LYS A 77 -19.85 8.08 9.81
CA LYS A 77 -18.65 7.49 10.40
C LYS A 77 -17.97 6.53 9.43
N GLN A 78 -18.74 5.65 8.79
CA GLN A 78 -18.23 4.69 7.81
C GLN A 78 -17.60 5.42 6.60
N LEU A 79 -18.29 6.43 6.05
CA LEU A 79 -17.77 7.21 4.92
C LEU A 79 -16.50 7.99 5.26
N LEU A 80 -16.46 8.64 6.43
CA LEU A 80 -15.25 9.34 6.89
C LEU A 80 -14.08 8.38 7.12
N SER A 81 -14.36 7.21 7.69
CA SER A 81 -13.36 6.16 7.91
C SER A 81 -12.78 5.64 6.58
N LEU A 82 -13.62 5.47 5.56
CA LEU A 82 -13.18 5.06 4.23
C LEU A 82 -12.41 6.16 3.51
N LYS A 83 -12.82 7.42 3.67
CA LYS A 83 -12.16 8.59 3.06
C LYS A 83 -10.82 8.94 3.70
N TYR A 84 -10.70 8.72 5.02
CA TYR A 84 -9.49 9.02 5.79
C TYR A 84 -9.01 7.80 6.60
N PRO A 85 -8.42 6.77 5.96
CA PRO A 85 -8.02 5.52 6.63
C PRO A 85 -7.03 5.72 7.77
N HIS A 86 -6.12 6.69 7.65
CA HIS A 86 -5.13 6.99 8.69
C HIS A 86 -5.74 7.54 9.99
N HIS A 87 -6.96 8.09 9.92
CA HIS A 87 -7.64 8.74 11.05
C HIS A 87 -8.86 7.97 11.54
N MET A 88 -9.06 6.71 11.11
CA MET A 88 -10.23 5.90 11.49
C MET A 88 -10.48 5.85 13.00
N THR A 89 -9.41 5.78 13.80
CA THR A 89 -9.50 5.74 15.27
C THR A 89 -9.96 7.07 15.89
N ARG A 90 -9.85 8.19 15.16
CA ARG A 90 -10.30 9.52 15.59
C ARG A 90 -11.80 9.74 15.37
N PHE A 91 -12.43 8.96 14.47
CA PHE A 91 -13.86 9.02 14.23
C PHE A 91 -14.62 8.17 15.25
N THR A 92 -14.59 8.57 16.52
CA THR A 92 -15.45 7.98 17.55
C THR A 92 -16.91 8.30 17.25
N TRP A 93 -17.83 7.49 17.77
CA TRP A 93 -19.25 7.67 17.48
C TRP A 93 -19.72 9.06 17.92
N GLU A 94 -19.36 9.46 19.14
CA GLU A 94 -19.77 10.72 19.75
C GLU A 94 -19.29 11.90 18.92
N LYS A 95 -18.03 11.84 18.46
CA LYS A 95 -17.47 12.94 17.68
C LYS A 95 -18.14 13.06 16.32
N VAL A 96 -18.47 11.94 15.67
CA VAL A 96 -19.18 11.97 14.39
C VAL A 96 -20.62 12.45 14.57
N GLU A 97 -21.26 12.14 15.69
CA GLU A 97 -22.57 12.71 15.99
C GLU A 97 -22.51 14.23 16.19
N ASP A 98 -21.52 14.77 16.91
CA ASP A 98 -21.33 16.22 17.00
C ASP A 98 -21.16 16.84 15.60
N LEU A 99 -20.30 16.25 14.75
CA LEU A 99 -20.08 16.72 13.39
C LEU A 99 -21.36 16.68 12.55
N LYS A 100 -22.18 15.63 12.72
CA LYS A 100 -23.49 15.53 12.09
C LYS A 100 -24.40 16.66 12.55
N MET A 101 -24.51 16.92 13.85
CA MET A 101 -25.40 17.97 14.37
C MET A 101 -24.95 19.36 13.94
N GLU A 102 -23.64 19.63 13.90
CA GLU A 102 -23.07 20.95 13.59
C GLU A 102 -23.01 21.23 12.09
N HIS A 103 -22.81 20.20 11.26
CA HIS A 103 -22.46 20.38 9.85
C HIS A 103 -23.40 19.70 8.87
N CYS A 104 -24.18 18.70 9.24
CA CYS A 104 -25.08 18.06 8.27
C CYS A 104 -26.38 18.87 8.07
N TYR A 105 -26.95 18.76 6.88
CA TYR A 105 -28.20 19.39 6.49
C TYR A 105 -28.89 18.53 5.43
N ILE A 106 -30.16 18.81 5.18
CA ILE A 106 -30.93 18.13 4.14
C ILE A 106 -31.14 19.11 2.99
N ALA A 107 -30.78 18.68 1.79
CA ALA A 107 -31.01 19.46 0.58
C ALA A 107 -32.49 19.40 0.19
N SER A 108 -33.04 20.49 -0.34
CA SER A 108 -34.40 20.51 -0.87
C SER A 108 -34.54 19.62 -2.12
N ASP A 109 -33.54 19.68 -3.00
CA ASP A 109 -33.36 18.77 -4.14
C ASP A 109 -31.95 18.17 -4.11
N TYR A 110 -31.88 16.87 -3.83
CA TYR A 110 -30.62 16.13 -3.75
C TYR A 110 -29.86 16.14 -5.08
N ALA A 111 -30.54 16.03 -6.22
CA ALA A 111 -29.88 15.88 -7.52
C ALA A 111 -29.18 17.18 -7.92
N SER A 112 -29.85 18.32 -7.75
CA SER A 112 -29.25 19.64 -8.00
C SER A 112 -28.07 19.92 -7.06
N GLU A 113 -28.20 19.59 -5.77
CA GLU A 113 -27.12 19.77 -4.80
C GLU A 113 -25.92 18.87 -5.12
N ALA A 114 -26.13 17.61 -5.50
CA ALA A 114 -25.05 16.71 -5.91
C ALA A 114 -24.31 17.22 -7.17
N GLN A 115 -25.03 17.77 -8.15
CA GLN A 115 -24.41 18.36 -9.35
C GLN A 115 -23.57 19.60 -9.02
N LEU A 116 -24.00 20.41 -8.06
CA LEU A 116 -23.29 21.61 -7.60
C LEU A 116 -21.90 21.25 -7.04
N PHE A 117 -21.83 20.17 -6.24
CA PHE A 117 -20.57 19.63 -5.71
C PHE A 117 -19.73 18.92 -6.79
N GLN A 118 -20.37 18.21 -7.72
CA GLN A 118 -19.65 17.56 -8.83
C GLN A 118 -18.95 18.58 -9.75
N LYS A 119 -19.57 19.75 -9.96
CA LYS A 119 -19.01 20.83 -10.78
C LYS A 119 -17.92 21.65 -10.08
N GLY A 120 -17.70 21.46 -8.77
CA GLY A 120 -16.72 22.24 -8.01
C GLY A 120 -17.01 23.75 -8.02
N THR A 121 -18.29 24.13 -7.93
CA THR A 121 -18.69 25.55 -7.93
C THR A 121 -18.22 26.26 -6.65
N LYS A 122 -18.15 27.60 -6.68
CA LYS A 122 -17.84 28.40 -5.47
C LYS A 122 -18.80 28.11 -4.31
N GLU A 123 -20.07 27.89 -4.62
CA GLU A 123 -21.08 27.50 -3.64
C GLU A 123 -20.75 26.14 -2.98
N ALA A 124 -20.15 25.19 -3.71
CA ALA A 124 -19.70 23.91 -3.16
C ALA A 124 -18.57 24.12 -2.13
N GLU A 125 -17.63 25.00 -2.45
CA GLU A 125 -16.50 25.34 -1.58
C GLU A 125 -16.98 26.02 -0.30
N GLU A 126 -17.90 26.98 -0.39
CA GLU A 126 -18.52 27.65 0.77
C GLU A 126 -19.32 26.68 1.64
N LYS A 127 -19.98 25.70 1.02
CA LYS A 127 -20.67 24.60 1.69
C LYS A 127 -19.72 23.45 2.07
N THR A 128 -18.42 23.54 1.86
CA THR A 128 -17.49 22.54 2.36
C THR A 128 -17.03 22.93 3.76
N ARG A 129 -16.99 21.97 4.68
CA ARG A 129 -16.54 22.20 6.06
C ARG A 129 -15.28 21.39 6.34
N CYS A 130 -14.33 22.00 7.01
CA CYS A 130 -13.08 21.36 7.39
C CYS A 130 -13.02 21.26 8.91
N TRP A 131 -12.78 20.05 9.41
CA TRP A 131 -12.49 19.77 10.80
C TRP A 131 -11.01 19.45 10.97
N GLN A 132 -10.28 20.33 11.67
CA GLN A 132 -8.85 20.18 11.89
C GLN A 132 -8.60 19.25 13.09
N LEU A 133 -7.91 18.13 12.84
CA LEU A 133 -7.41 17.26 13.89
C LEU A 133 -6.13 17.85 14.52
N PRO A 134 -5.83 17.51 15.79
CA PRO A 134 -4.56 17.89 16.41
C PRO A 134 -3.38 17.34 15.62
N TRP A 135 -2.51 18.22 15.15
CA TRP A 135 -1.29 17.87 14.44
C TRP A 135 -0.08 18.39 15.21
N ILE A 136 0.87 17.50 15.48
CA ILE A 136 2.16 17.83 16.07
C ILE A 136 3.19 17.64 14.95
N PRO A 137 3.94 18.68 14.57
CA PRO A 137 4.97 18.55 13.55
C PRO A 137 5.97 17.46 14.00
N PRO A 138 6.40 16.57 13.09
CA PRO A 138 7.50 15.67 13.39
C PRO A 138 8.72 16.53 13.78
N PRO A 139 9.53 16.10 14.77
CA PRO A 139 10.73 16.81 15.12
C PRO A 139 11.60 16.95 13.87
N THR A 140 11.98 18.18 13.53
CA THR A 140 12.96 18.42 12.48
C THR A 140 14.24 17.72 12.88
N GLU A 141 14.65 16.69 12.14
CA GLU A 141 16.01 16.18 12.21
C GLU A 141 16.91 17.31 11.72
N GLU A 142 17.46 18.07 12.66
CA GLU A 142 18.51 19.03 12.33
C GLU A 142 19.64 18.23 11.67
N PRO A 143 20.17 18.69 10.52
CA PRO A 143 21.32 18.02 9.92
C PRO A 143 22.41 17.90 10.99
N PRO A 144 23.11 16.75 11.09
CA PRO A 144 24.10 16.55 12.13
C PRO A 144 25.08 17.73 12.12
N SER A 145 25.24 18.36 13.28
CA SER A 145 26.13 19.51 13.47
C SER A 145 27.49 19.23 12.84
N GLU A 146 28.17 20.26 12.33
CA GLU A 146 29.54 20.14 11.78
C GLU A 146 30.48 19.42 12.75
N GLU A 147 30.25 19.56 14.06
CA GLU A 147 30.98 18.84 15.11
C GLU A 147 30.70 17.33 15.13
N GLU A 148 29.47 16.89 14.86
CA GLU A 148 29.12 15.47 14.80
C GLU A 148 29.65 14.79 13.55
N ILE A 149 29.63 15.51 12.42
CA ILE A 149 30.24 15.08 11.16
C ILE A 149 31.75 14.97 11.35
N ALA A 150 32.38 15.95 12.00
CA ALA A 150 33.80 15.93 12.34
C ALA A 150 34.16 14.80 13.32
N ARG A 151 33.32 14.52 14.33
CA ARG A 151 33.51 13.38 15.24
C ARG A 151 33.44 12.04 14.53
N LYS A 152 32.44 11.83 13.64
CA LYS A 152 32.32 10.61 12.85
C LYS A 152 33.50 10.45 11.88
N ALA A 153 33.94 11.53 11.24
CA ALA A 153 35.13 11.53 10.39
C ALA A 153 36.41 11.20 11.19
N ALA A 154 36.60 11.81 12.36
CA ALA A 154 37.75 11.56 13.23
C ALA A 154 37.77 10.13 13.79
N ILE A 155 36.60 9.54 14.10
CA ILE A 155 36.50 8.13 14.50
C ILE A 155 36.90 7.22 13.33
N LYS A 156 36.40 7.50 12.12
CA LYS A 156 36.73 6.73 10.91
C LYS A 156 38.22 6.85 10.55
N GLU A 157 38.81 8.04 10.72
CA GLU A 157 40.23 8.27 10.51
C GLU A 157 41.09 7.54 11.54
N LYS A 158 40.74 7.61 12.84
CA LYS A 158 41.43 6.85 13.90
C LYS A 158 41.34 5.35 13.70
N GLN A 159 40.20 4.84 13.23
CA GLN A 159 40.05 3.43 12.85
C GLN A 159 40.94 3.06 11.67
N GLY A 160 41.00 3.92 10.65
CA GLY A 160 41.90 3.76 9.51
C GLY A 160 43.39 3.78 9.91
N GLN A 161 43.79 4.68 10.82
CA GLN A 161 45.16 4.76 11.34
C GLN A 161 45.53 3.49 12.13
N ARG A 162 44.67 3.01 13.03
CA ARG A 162 44.91 1.74 13.77
C ARG A 162 45.08 0.54 12.83
N LEU A 163 44.30 0.48 11.74
CA LEU A 163 44.44 -0.58 10.74
C LEU A 163 45.77 -0.49 9.98
N ARG A 164 46.25 0.72 9.68
CA ARG A 164 47.56 0.95 9.04
C ARG A 164 48.71 0.59 9.98
N GLU A 165 48.67 1.02 11.24
CA GLU A 165 49.66 0.66 12.26
C GLU A 165 49.72 -0.85 12.49
N MET A 166 48.56 -1.53 12.57
CA MET A 166 48.50 -2.98 12.70
C MET A 166 49.07 -3.69 11.46
N ALA A 167 48.82 -3.17 10.26
CA ALA A 167 49.38 -3.71 9.02
C ALA A 167 50.90 -3.49 8.94
N GLU A 168 51.39 -2.33 9.37
CA GLU A 168 52.81 -2.01 9.43
C GLU A 168 53.55 -2.84 10.49
N ALA A 169 52.97 -3.02 11.68
CA ALA A 169 53.52 -3.89 12.73
C ALA A 169 53.59 -5.37 12.29
N LYS A 170 52.57 -5.86 11.58
CA LYS A 170 52.61 -7.20 10.97
C LYS A 170 53.68 -7.30 9.89
N ARG A 171 53.83 -6.25 9.06
CA ARG A 171 54.86 -6.19 8.02
C ARG A 171 56.26 -6.17 8.63
N SER A 172 56.50 -5.39 9.68
CA SER A 172 57.79 -5.32 10.36
C SER A 172 58.14 -6.62 11.11
N SER A 173 57.17 -7.26 11.77
CA SER A 173 57.37 -8.61 12.37
C SER A 173 57.79 -9.61 11.31
N ARG A 174 57.09 -9.63 10.16
CA ARG A 174 57.41 -10.53 9.05
C ARG A 174 58.78 -10.25 8.43
N ILE A 175 59.19 -8.98 8.34
CA ILE A 175 60.54 -8.62 7.90
C ILE A 175 61.56 -9.17 8.89
N ASN A 176 61.39 -8.95 10.19
CA ASN A 176 62.33 -9.45 11.21
C ASN A 176 62.44 -10.98 11.23
N GLU A 177 61.32 -11.68 11.09
CA GLU A 177 61.28 -13.15 10.96
C GLU A 177 62.10 -13.62 9.77
N LEU A 178 61.87 -13.02 8.59
CA LEU A 178 62.61 -13.34 7.37
C LEU A 178 64.10 -12.96 7.46
N GLU A 179 64.47 -11.87 8.15
CA GLU A 179 65.88 -11.51 8.38
C GLU A 179 66.58 -12.54 9.27
N ASN A 180 65.92 -13.01 10.32
CA ASN A 180 66.45 -14.03 11.21
C ASN A 180 66.58 -15.38 10.48
N GLU A 181 65.61 -15.74 9.64
CA GLU A 181 65.64 -16.94 8.81
C GLU A 181 66.81 -16.91 7.83
N VAL A 182 67.00 -15.78 7.11
CA VAL A 182 68.14 -15.60 6.20
C VAL A 182 69.47 -15.71 6.97
N ARG A 183 69.63 -15.00 8.09
CA ARG A 183 70.86 -15.08 8.91
C ARG A 183 71.12 -16.50 9.43
N GLY A 184 70.08 -17.22 9.84
CA GLY A 184 70.19 -18.60 10.30
C GLY A 184 70.66 -19.53 9.18
N LEU A 185 70.09 -19.39 7.98
CA LEU A 185 70.47 -20.16 6.79
C LEU A 185 71.90 -19.84 6.32
N GLU A 186 72.32 -18.56 6.36
CA GLU A 186 73.71 -18.16 6.08
C GLU A 186 74.69 -18.78 7.07
N PHE A 187 74.35 -18.78 8.36
CA PHE A 187 75.17 -19.40 9.40
C PHE A 187 75.28 -20.92 9.22
N LEU A 188 74.19 -21.59 8.90
CA LEU A 188 74.19 -23.03 8.59
C LEU A 188 75.07 -23.35 7.37
N LEU A 189 75.01 -22.55 6.30
CA LEU A 189 75.90 -22.71 5.15
C LEU A 189 77.37 -22.51 5.52
N GLN A 190 77.67 -21.55 6.40
CA GLN A 190 79.04 -21.28 6.83
C GLN A 190 79.59 -22.39 7.74
N GLN A 191 78.76 -22.97 8.62
CA GLN A 191 79.13 -24.13 9.44
C GLN A 191 79.36 -25.37 8.58
N LEU A 192 78.50 -25.60 7.58
CA LEU A 192 78.60 -26.75 6.68
C LEU A 192 79.91 -26.75 5.87
N VAL A 193 80.51 -25.58 5.61
CA VAL A 193 81.84 -25.46 4.97
C VAL A 193 82.99 -25.92 5.89
N GLN A 194 82.81 -25.88 7.21
CA GLN A 194 83.85 -26.26 8.19
C GLN A 194 83.76 -27.73 8.63
N VAL A 195 82.69 -28.44 8.30
CA VAL A 195 82.48 -29.86 8.65
C VAL A 195 83.21 -30.77 7.65
N ALA A 196 83.88 -31.81 8.14
CA ALA A 196 84.55 -32.79 7.29
C ALA A 196 83.53 -33.62 6.48
N GLU A 197 83.87 -34.01 5.24
CA GLU A 197 82.91 -34.66 4.31
C GLU A 197 82.23 -35.92 4.88
N ALA A 198 82.87 -36.64 5.80
CA ALA A 198 82.31 -37.82 6.45
C ALA A 198 81.16 -37.51 7.43
N ASP A 199 81.12 -36.30 8.00
CA ASP A 199 80.18 -35.89 9.06
C ASP A 199 79.06 -34.96 8.54
N ILE A 200 79.04 -34.66 7.24
CA ILE A 200 77.98 -33.85 6.60
C ILE A 200 76.58 -34.49 6.74
N PRO A 201 76.39 -35.83 6.57
CA PRO A 201 75.07 -36.44 6.68
C PRO A 201 74.45 -36.33 8.08
N SER A 202 75.26 -36.42 9.15
CA SER A 202 74.77 -36.29 10.53
C SER A 202 74.39 -34.84 10.85
N PHE A 203 75.21 -33.87 10.44
CA PHE A 203 74.93 -32.43 10.60
C PHE A 203 73.63 -31.99 9.87
N LEU A 204 73.44 -32.50 8.65
CA LEU A 204 72.23 -32.25 7.87
C LEU A 204 70.97 -32.86 8.54
N SER A 205 71.09 -34.06 9.11
CA SER A 205 69.99 -34.69 9.84
C SER A 205 69.58 -33.96 11.12
N GLU A 206 70.53 -33.34 11.85
CA GLU A 206 70.24 -32.56 13.06
C GLU A 206 69.59 -31.20 12.74
N THR A 207 69.91 -30.62 11.60
CA THR A 207 69.40 -29.30 11.16
C THR A 207 68.09 -29.41 10.37
N GLY A 208 67.67 -30.62 9.99
CA GLY A 208 66.41 -30.89 9.31
C GLY A 208 66.44 -30.66 7.78
N TYR A 209 67.63 -30.50 7.18
CA TYR A 209 67.81 -30.35 5.74
C TYR A 209 68.44 -31.60 5.13
N VAL A 210 68.04 -31.97 3.92
CA VAL A 210 68.47 -33.22 3.27
C VAL A 210 69.72 -33.01 2.41
N SER A 211 69.95 -31.78 1.95
CA SER A 211 71.13 -31.43 1.15
C SER A 211 71.56 -29.96 1.30
N ARG A 212 72.83 -29.68 0.97
CA ARG A 212 73.33 -28.30 0.88
C ARG A 212 72.54 -27.45 -0.13
N GLN A 213 72.15 -28.02 -1.26
CA GLN A 213 71.36 -27.33 -2.29
C GLN A 213 69.97 -26.94 -1.78
N GLU A 214 69.39 -27.71 -0.86
CA GLU A 214 68.11 -27.40 -0.25
C GLU A 214 68.21 -26.15 0.65
N ILE A 215 69.29 -26.03 1.43
CA ILE A 215 69.60 -24.84 2.26
C ILE A 215 69.83 -23.61 1.37
N GLU A 216 70.58 -23.73 0.27
CA GLU A 216 70.79 -22.64 -0.70
C GLU A 216 69.47 -22.23 -1.39
N SER A 217 68.58 -23.19 -1.69
CA SER A 217 67.26 -22.91 -2.26
C SER A 217 66.31 -22.26 -1.26
N ALA A 218 66.40 -22.62 0.02
CA ALA A 218 65.64 -22.00 1.11
C ALA A 218 66.11 -20.56 1.34
N LEU A 219 67.43 -20.33 1.30
CA LEU A 219 68.04 -19.00 1.41
C LEU A 219 67.55 -18.09 0.28
N THR A 220 67.59 -18.54 -0.98
CA THR A 220 67.12 -17.71 -2.11
C THR A 220 65.64 -17.38 -2.03
N LYS A 221 64.79 -18.31 -1.58
CA LYS A 221 63.35 -18.08 -1.35
C LYS A 221 63.08 -17.13 -0.19
N ALA A 222 63.79 -17.29 0.93
CA ALA A 222 63.68 -16.42 2.10
C ALA A 222 64.14 -14.99 1.75
N THR A 223 65.26 -14.84 1.04
CA THR A 223 65.78 -13.54 0.57
C THR A 223 64.83 -12.86 -0.43
N GLN A 224 64.23 -13.60 -1.37
CA GLN A 224 63.24 -13.02 -2.29
C GLN A 224 61.96 -12.58 -1.56
N SER A 225 61.53 -13.35 -0.55
CA SER A 225 60.39 -13.02 0.30
C SER A 225 60.68 -11.80 1.18
N LEU A 226 61.90 -11.67 1.69
CA LEU A 226 62.41 -10.51 2.43
C LEU A 226 62.38 -9.25 1.56
N ARG A 227 62.90 -9.31 0.33
CA ARG A 227 62.88 -8.17 -0.61
C ARG A 227 61.46 -7.70 -0.92
N LYS A 228 60.54 -8.64 -1.18
CA LYS A 228 59.10 -8.33 -1.38
C LYS A 228 58.48 -7.71 -0.13
N ALA A 229 58.80 -8.24 1.06
CA ALA A 229 58.31 -7.71 2.32
C ALA A 229 58.86 -6.32 2.61
N LYS A 230 60.12 -6.01 2.23
CA LYS A 230 60.76 -4.68 2.34
C LYS A 230 60.31 -3.67 1.27
N GLY A 231 59.69 -4.13 0.19
CA GLY A 231 59.14 -3.27 -0.86
C GLY A 231 60.18 -2.81 -1.88
N GLU A 232 61.30 -3.52 -1.99
CA GLU A 232 62.32 -3.26 -3.00
C GLU A 232 61.79 -3.69 -4.39
N PRO A 233 61.97 -2.85 -5.44
CA PRO A 233 61.63 -3.24 -6.80
C PRO A 233 62.50 -4.40 -7.26
N LYS A 234 61.97 -5.26 -8.14
CA LYS A 234 62.78 -6.29 -8.80
C LYS A 234 63.84 -5.59 -9.68
N ASP A 235 65.11 -5.92 -9.48
CA ASP A 235 66.15 -5.66 -10.49
C ASP A 235 65.90 -6.58 -11.69
N ASP A 236 65.16 -6.06 -12.67
CA ASP A 236 65.16 -6.58 -14.03
C ASP A 236 66.34 -5.92 -14.78
N GLN A 237 67.55 -6.43 -14.57
CA GLN A 237 68.74 -6.11 -15.38
C GLN A 237 69.59 -7.36 -15.63
N VAL A 238 69.03 -8.32 -16.35
CA VAL A 238 69.60 -8.99 -17.52
C VAL A 238 68.38 -9.42 -18.34
N GLU A 239 68.41 -9.22 -19.66
CA GLU A 239 67.31 -9.40 -20.63
C GLU A 239 66.48 -8.15 -20.97
N THR A 240 67.20 -7.10 -21.42
CA THR A 240 66.62 -6.06 -22.29
C THR A 240 67.40 -6.03 -23.60
N GLU A 241 67.32 -7.10 -24.39
CA GLU A 241 67.72 -7.10 -25.80
C GLU A 241 67.17 -8.37 -26.48
N GLU A 242 65.83 -8.49 -26.55
CA GLU A 242 65.10 -9.32 -27.54
C GLU A 242 63.58 -9.09 -27.44
N GLN A 243 63.15 -7.84 -27.34
CA GLN A 243 61.73 -7.46 -27.50
C GLN A 243 61.38 -7.29 -28.97
N THR A 244 61.39 -8.38 -29.73
CA THR A 244 60.49 -8.53 -30.88
C THR A 244 59.90 -9.94 -31.07
N ASP A 245 60.29 -10.97 -30.29
CA ASP A 245 59.74 -12.34 -30.43
C ASP A 245 59.10 -12.96 -29.16
N ALA A 246 59.04 -12.22 -28.05
CA ALA A 246 58.65 -12.72 -26.72
C ALA A 246 57.13 -12.94 -26.47
N THR A 247 56.31 -13.18 -27.49
CA THR A 247 54.98 -13.80 -27.28
C THR A 247 55.05 -15.34 -27.31
N ASN A 248 56.11 -15.91 -27.88
CA ASN A 248 56.26 -17.36 -27.98
C ASN A 248 56.88 -18.02 -26.75
N GLU A 249 57.47 -17.28 -25.82
CA GLU A 249 58.19 -17.86 -24.68
C GLU A 249 57.37 -18.04 -23.39
N LYS A 250 56.22 -17.37 -23.25
CA LYS A 250 55.44 -17.48 -22.00
C LYS A 250 54.68 -18.80 -21.86
N PHE A 251 54.62 -19.60 -22.93
CA PHE A 251 53.74 -20.77 -23.06
C PHE A 251 54.36 -21.91 -23.88
N HIS A 252 55.66 -22.20 -23.71
CA HIS A 252 56.40 -23.17 -24.53
C HIS A 252 55.78 -24.57 -24.60
N LEU A 253 55.14 -25.05 -23.53
CA LEU A 253 54.58 -26.41 -23.49
C LEU A 253 53.24 -26.55 -24.22
N ILE A 254 52.56 -25.43 -24.54
CA ILE A 254 51.24 -25.46 -25.17
C ILE A 254 51.27 -26.09 -26.58
N ASN A 255 52.39 -25.91 -27.31
CA ASN A 255 52.52 -26.36 -28.71
C ASN A 255 53.16 -27.76 -28.88
N VAL A 256 53.52 -28.44 -27.78
CA VAL A 256 54.15 -29.78 -27.82
C VAL A 256 53.07 -30.87 -27.69
N PRO A 257 52.99 -31.89 -28.57
CA PRO A 257 51.99 -32.98 -28.48
C PRO A 257 52.05 -33.76 -27.16
N ASP A 258 50.89 -34.20 -26.66
CA ASP A 258 50.75 -34.82 -25.33
C ASP A 258 51.54 -36.14 -25.17
N ASP A 259 51.74 -36.88 -26.26
CA ASP A 259 52.46 -38.17 -26.28
C ASP A 259 53.97 -38.04 -26.02
N MET A 260 54.50 -36.81 -26.04
CA MET A 260 55.93 -36.50 -25.89
C MET A 260 56.25 -35.83 -24.54
N LEU A 261 55.28 -35.76 -23.62
CA LEU A 261 55.39 -35.00 -22.37
C LEU A 261 55.33 -35.93 -21.15
N SER A 262 56.19 -35.68 -20.16
CA SER A 262 56.14 -36.39 -18.88
C SER A 262 54.86 -36.04 -18.09
N PRO A 263 54.40 -36.88 -17.14
CA PRO A 263 53.20 -36.59 -16.34
C PRO A 263 53.28 -35.30 -15.53
N GLU A 264 54.49 -34.82 -15.20
CA GLU A 264 54.71 -33.51 -14.58
C GLU A 264 54.63 -32.37 -15.59
N GLN A 265 55.19 -32.56 -16.80
CA GLN A 265 55.12 -31.57 -17.88
C GLN A 265 53.70 -31.40 -18.43
N LEU A 266 52.86 -32.44 -18.39
CA LEU A 266 51.42 -32.34 -18.71
C LEU A 266 50.64 -31.50 -17.69
N LYS A 267 51.01 -31.54 -16.40
CA LYS A 267 50.42 -30.66 -15.38
C LYS A 267 50.83 -29.20 -15.59
N GLU A 268 52.10 -28.97 -15.90
CA GLU A 268 52.63 -27.63 -16.21
C GLU A 268 51.99 -27.06 -17.49
N LYS A 269 51.81 -27.89 -18.53
CA LYS A 269 51.09 -27.53 -19.77
C LYS A 269 49.64 -27.13 -19.50
N LYS A 270 48.90 -27.89 -18.68
CA LYS A 270 47.53 -27.53 -18.27
C LYS A 270 47.48 -26.19 -17.52
N ARG A 271 48.46 -25.93 -16.66
CA ARG A 271 48.59 -24.67 -15.90
C ARG A 271 48.89 -23.48 -16.82
N GLN A 272 49.80 -23.66 -17.77
CA GLN A 272 50.13 -22.66 -18.81
C GLN A 272 48.93 -22.36 -19.71
N LEU A 273 48.21 -23.40 -20.14
CA LEU A 273 46.98 -23.25 -20.93
C LEU A 273 45.92 -22.46 -20.15
N PHE A 274 45.71 -22.76 -18.87
CA PHE A 274 44.75 -22.05 -18.01
C PHE A 274 45.11 -20.56 -17.81
N LEU A 275 46.39 -20.25 -17.59
CA LEU A 275 46.87 -18.87 -17.47
C LEU A 275 46.68 -18.09 -18.78
N LYS A 276 46.97 -18.71 -19.93
CA LYS A 276 46.77 -18.12 -21.26
C LYS A 276 45.31 -17.82 -21.53
N THR A 277 44.43 -18.81 -21.35
CA THR A 277 42.99 -18.66 -21.60
C THR A 277 42.36 -17.62 -20.66
N THR A 278 42.81 -17.55 -19.40
CA THR A 278 42.32 -16.54 -18.44
C THR A 278 42.78 -15.13 -18.81
N SER A 279 44.03 -14.94 -19.24
CA SER A 279 44.53 -13.63 -19.66
C SER A 279 43.92 -13.16 -20.99
N GLU A 280 43.79 -14.07 -21.96
CA GLU A 280 43.18 -13.79 -23.26
C GLU A 280 41.68 -13.50 -23.12
N GLY A 281 40.98 -14.22 -22.23
CA GLY A 281 39.57 -13.97 -21.92
C GLY A 281 39.33 -12.57 -21.33
N ARG A 282 40.22 -12.10 -20.43
CA ARG A 282 40.16 -10.73 -19.89
C ARG A 282 40.45 -9.67 -20.95
N GLN A 283 41.41 -9.91 -21.84
CA GLN A 283 41.74 -8.99 -22.92
C GLN A 283 40.61 -8.92 -23.97
N ARG A 284 40.04 -10.06 -24.38
CA ARG A 284 38.88 -10.11 -25.27
C ARG A 284 37.66 -9.43 -24.67
N ALA A 285 37.39 -9.61 -23.38
CA ALA A 285 36.29 -8.93 -22.70
C ALA A 285 36.50 -7.40 -22.64
N LYS A 286 37.74 -6.94 -22.46
CA LYS A 286 38.08 -5.51 -22.47
C LYS A 286 37.98 -4.91 -23.87
N GLN A 287 38.47 -5.62 -24.89
CA GLN A 287 38.36 -5.23 -26.30
C GLN A 287 36.90 -5.16 -26.75
N LYS A 288 36.09 -6.19 -26.44
CA LYS A 288 34.67 -6.21 -26.79
C LYS A 288 33.90 -5.04 -26.16
N ARG A 289 34.19 -4.69 -24.90
CA ARG A 289 33.58 -3.51 -24.26
C ARG A 289 33.98 -2.21 -24.94
N TYR A 290 35.24 -2.09 -25.35
CA TYR A 290 35.75 -0.92 -26.06
C TYR A 290 35.15 -0.80 -27.47
N GLU A 291 35.00 -1.92 -28.18
CA GLU A 291 34.33 -1.97 -29.49
C GLU A 291 32.83 -1.60 -29.36
N GLU A 292 32.12 -2.15 -28.37
CA GLU A 292 30.71 -1.81 -28.10
C GLU A 292 30.52 -0.33 -27.73
N GLU A 293 31.47 0.27 -26.99
CA GLU A 293 31.48 1.71 -26.71
C GLU A 293 31.71 2.55 -27.98
N LEU A 294 32.68 2.16 -28.80
CA LEU A 294 33.00 2.85 -30.07
C LEU A 294 31.84 2.77 -31.07
N GLU A 295 31.18 1.62 -31.19
CA GLU A 295 30.00 1.45 -32.04
C GLU A 295 28.82 2.30 -31.55
N ARG A 296 28.64 2.42 -30.23
CA ARG A 296 27.60 3.27 -29.63
C ARG A 296 27.86 4.75 -29.93
N GLU A 297 29.10 5.20 -29.83
CA GLU A 297 29.47 6.57 -30.20
C GLU A 297 29.23 6.85 -31.69
N ARG A 298 29.64 5.94 -32.58
CA ARG A 298 29.36 6.07 -34.03
C ARG A 298 27.87 6.14 -34.33
N ARG A 299 27.06 5.31 -33.67
CA ARG A 299 25.60 5.31 -33.84
C ARG A 299 24.97 6.62 -33.38
N ASN A 300 25.46 7.20 -32.27
CA ASN A 300 25.00 8.50 -31.77
C ASN A 300 25.38 9.63 -32.73
N GLN A 301 26.59 9.61 -33.31
CA GLN A 301 27.06 10.60 -34.28
C GLN A 301 26.20 10.58 -35.55
N LEU A 302 25.95 9.39 -36.12
CA LEU A 302 25.07 9.24 -37.30
C LEU A 302 23.63 9.69 -37.01
N ASP A 303 23.13 9.46 -35.80
CA ASP A 303 21.80 9.92 -35.40
C ASP A 303 21.73 11.45 -35.28
N GLU A 304 22.79 12.07 -34.80
CA GLU A 304 22.92 13.52 -34.69
C GLU A 304 23.10 14.22 -36.04
N GLU A 305 23.82 13.58 -36.99
CA GLU A 305 23.91 14.02 -38.38
C GLU A 305 22.52 14.00 -39.05
N ARG A 306 21.75 12.92 -38.91
CA ARG A 306 20.37 12.85 -39.43
C ARG A 306 19.44 13.92 -38.86
N ARG A 307 19.62 14.26 -37.58
CA ARG A 307 18.89 15.36 -36.93
C ARG A 307 19.22 16.71 -37.57
N LEU A 308 20.49 16.95 -37.89
CA LEU A 308 20.95 18.20 -38.50
C LEU A 308 20.53 18.33 -39.97
N GLU A 309 20.51 17.22 -40.73
CA GLU A 309 20.14 17.23 -42.15
C GLU A 309 18.66 17.57 -42.39
N ASN A 310 17.73 16.98 -41.63
CA ASN A 310 16.30 17.23 -41.76
C ASN A 310 15.55 17.10 -40.42
N PRO A 311 15.44 18.19 -39.63
CA PRO A 311 14.84 18.17 -38.30
C PRO A 311 13.37 17.71 -38.27
N GLU A 312 12.56 18.12 -39.24
CA GLU A 312 11.12 17.78 -39.28
C GLU A 312 10.88 16.29 -39.57
N LEU A 313 11.64 15.71 -40.51
CA LEU A 313 11.56 14.28 -40.84
C LEU A 313 12.06 13.43 -39.66
N TYR A 314 13.18 13.82 -39.05
CA TYR A 314 13.72 13.15 -37.87
C TYR A 314 12.73 13.13 -36.71
N LEU A 315 12.09 14.26 -36.41
CA LEU A 315 11.07 14.37 -35.36
C LEU A 315 9.84 13.49 -35.67
N GLY A 316 9.38 13.48 -36.92
CA GLY A 316 8.31 12.60 -37.38
C GLY A 316 8.63 11.11 -37.19
N GLU A 317 9.83 10.68 -37.58
CA GLU A 317 10.32 9.32 -37.37
C GLU A 317 10.46 8.96 -35.89
N LEU A 318 10.92 9.89 -35.06
CA LEU A 318 11.08 9.69 -33.61
C LEU A 318 9.71 9.49 -32.93
N ARG A 319 8.70 10.29 -33.31
CA ARG A 319 7.32 10.15 -32.83
C ARG A 319 6.68 8.84 -33.30
N ALA A 320 6.94 8.41 -34.54
CA ALA A 320 6.46 7.13 -35.06
C ALA A 320 7.08 5.95 -34.29
N LYS A 321 8.40 5.96 -34.07
CA LYS A 321 9.10 4.95 -33.27
C LYS A 321 8.58 4.88 -31.83
N TYR A 322 8.39 6.04 -31.19
CA TYR A 322 7.82 6.11 -29.84
C TYR A 322 6.40 5.51 -29.80
N LYS A 323 5.56 5.83 -30.78
CA LYS A 323 4.20 5.29 -30.87
C LYS A 323 4.22 3.76 -31.00
N ASP A 324 4.99 3.23 -31.95
CA ASP A 324 5.08 1.79 -32.20
C ASP A 324 5.64 1.00 -31.00
N LEU A 325 6.66 1.54 -30.32
CA LEU A 325 7.22 0.94 -29.11
C LEU A 325 6.24 1.02 -27.95
N SER A 326 5.56 2.16 -27.76
CA SER A 326 4.55 2.31 -26.71
C SER A 326 3.41 1.31 -26.86
N GLU A 327 2.94 1.06 -28.09
CA GLU A 327 1.89 0.10 -28.37
C GLU A 327 2.36 -1.35 -28.13
N ARG A 328 3.61 -1.69 -28.48
CA ARG A 328 4.19 -3.02 -28.20
C ARG A 328 4.34 -3.29 -26.71
N VAL A 329 4.88 -2.33 -25.95
CA VAL A 329 5.01 -2.45 -24.49
C VAL A 329 3.63 -2.57 -23.84
N GLU A 330 2.63 -1.81 -24.29
CA GLU A 330 1.27 -1.89 -23.76
C GLU A 330 0.59 -3.23 -24.10
N GLN A 331 0.73 -3.74 -25.32
CA GLN A 331 0.23 -5.06 -25.71
C GLN A 331 0.86 -6.18 -24.88
N ARG A 332 2.17 -6.10 -24.61
CA ARG A 332 2.87 -7.06 -23.75
C ARG A 332 2.38 -6.99 -22.30
N LYS A 333 2.18 -5.78 -21.75
CA LYS A 333 1.59 -5.59 -20.41
C LYS A 333 0.17 -6.17 -20.35
N ARG A 334 -0.66 -5.97 -21.38
CA ARG A 334 -2.01 -6.56 -21.48
C ARG A 334 -1.99 -8.10 -21.59
N LEU A 335 -1.01 -8.68 -22.28
CA LEU A 335 -0.83 -10.13 -22.36
C LEU A 335 -0.37 -10.71 -21.01
N LYS A 336 0.51 -10.01 -20.28
CA LYS A 336 0.93 -10.39 -18.91
C LYS A 336 -0.25 -10.33 -17.93
N THR A 337 -1.11 -9.31 -17.98
CA THR A 337 -2.27 -9.18 -17.07
C THR A 337 -3.42 -10.14 -17.38
N ASN A 338 -3.66 -10.47 -18.65
CA ASN A 338 -4.70 -11.43 -19.04
C ASN A 338 -4.29 -12.91 -18.88
N GLY A 339 -2.98 -13.21 -18.84
CA GLY A 339 -2.46 -14.57 -18.65
C GLY A 339 -2.68 -15.17 -17.26
N GLY A 340 -3.14 -14.37 -16.28
CA GLY A 340 -3.37 -14.83 -14.90
C GLY A 340 -4.76 -15.43 -14.62
N HIS A 341 -5.71 -15.34 -15.56
CA HIS A 341 -7.12 -15.69 -15.32
C HIS A 341 -7.73 -16.62 -16.38
N THR A 342 -7.11 -17.78 -16.61
CA THR A 342 -7.81 -18.91 -17.22
C THR A 342 -7.92 -20.10 -16.26
N ASN A 343 -9.08 -20.15 -15.61
CA ASN A 343 -9.87 -21.34 -15.25
C ASN A 343 -9.24 -22.44 -14.38
N ARG A 344 -9.50 -22.36 -13.06
CA ARG A 344 -9.51 -23.50 -12.13
C ARG A 344 -10.77 -24.34 -12.38
N ASN A 345 -10.73 -25.28 -13.33
CA ASN A 345 -11.44 -26.56 -13.28
C ASN A 345 -11.26 -27.35 -14.59
N ASN A 346 -10.37 -28.35 -14.58
CA ASN A 346 -10.63 -29.69 -15.09
C ASN A 346 -9.50 -30.65 -14.70
N LEU A 347 -9.89 -31.87 -14.34
CA LEU A 347 -9.04 -32.95 -13.85
C LEU A 347 -8.27 -33.67 -14.98
N SER A 348 -7.09 -34.17 -14.57
CA SER A 348 -6.41 -35.39 -15.02
C SER A 348 -5.69 -35.41 -16.38
N GLY A 349 -4.45 -35.92 -16.32
CA GLY A 349 -3.95 -36.85 -17.34
C GLY A 349 -3.06 -36.25 -18.44
N GLY A 350 -1.77 -36.07 -18.13
CA GLY A 350 -0.70 -36.35 -19.09
C GLY A 350 -0.48 -35.36 -20.23
N VAL A 351 0.19 -34.24 -19.95
CA VAL A 351 1.11 -33.62 -20.93
C VAL A 351 2.32 -33.08 -20.15
N GLY A 352 3.52 -33.38 -20.65
CA GLY A 352 4.78 -33.39 -19.91
C GLY A 352 5.18 -32.06 -19.25
N ARG A 353 5.92 -32.21 -18.15
CA ARG A 353 6.50 -31.17 -17.28
C ARG A 353 7.43 -30.15 -18.00
N GLY A 354 7.62 -30.27 -19.32
CA GLY A 354 8.53 -29.46 -20.13
C GLY A 354 7.89 -28.29 -20.88
N GLU A 355 6.56 -28.12 -20.85
CA GLU A 355 5.88 -27.10 -21.67
C GLU A 355 5.54 -25.76 -21.00
N ARG A 356 5.80 -25.61 -19.69
CA ARG A 356 5.59 -24.36 -18.94
C ARG A 356 6.86 -23.53 -18.72
N LEU A 357 7.94 -23.83 -19.43
CA LEU A 357 9.24 -23.20 -19.23
C LEU A 357 9.55 -22.27 -20.41
N ASN A 358 9.94 -21.02 -20.11
CA ASN A 358 10.42 -20.06 -21.12
C ASN A 358 11.61 -20.66 -21.90
N ALA A 359 11.93 -20.17 -23.10
CA ALA A 359 12.98 -20.74 -23.96
C ALA A 359 14.32 -20.91 -23.21
N ALA A 360 14.69 -19.91 -22.40
CA ALA A 360 15.86 -19.94 -21.52
C ALA A 360 15.77 -21.01 -20.42
N GLN A 361 14.58 -21.20 -19.83
CA GLN A 361 14.35 -22.23 -18.81
C GLN A 361 14.31 -23.65 -19.41
N ARG A 362 13.84 -23.83 -20.65
CA ARG A 362 13.94 -25.11 -21.39
C ARG A 362 15.37 -25.42 -21.76
N GLU A 363 16.14 -24.42 -22.20
CA GLU A 363 17.55 -24.58 -22.51
C GLU A 363 18.35 -24.89 -21.24
N ARG A 364 18.04 -24.22 -20.11
CA ARG A 364 18.56 -24.55 -18.77
C ARG A 364 18.26 -26.01 -18.38
N MET A 365 16.99 -26.44 -18.49
CA MET A 365 16.62 -27.83 -18.19
C MET A 365 17.32 -28.80 -19.13
N ARG A 366 17.40 -28.50 -20.44
CA ARG A 366 18.11 -29.34 -21.41
C ARG A 366 19.58 -29.46 -21.05
N LEU A 367 20.26 -28.35 -20.75
CA LEU A 367 21.67 -28.30 -20.35
C LEU A 367 21.94 -29.07 -19.05
N LEU A 368 21.09 -28.89 -18.03
CA LEU A 368 21.12 -29.68 -16.78
C LEU A 368 20.92 -31.16 -17.03
N THR A 369 20.00 -31.53 -17.92
CA THR A 369 19.72 -32.94 -18.23
C THR A 369 20.87 -33.56 -19.02
N THR A 370 21.47 -32.84 -19.97
CA THR A 370 22.69 -33.32 -20.68
C THR A 370 23.90 -33.40 -19.76
N ALA A 371 24.11 -32.43 -18.86
CA ALA A 371 25.20 -32.47 -17.90
C ALA A 371 25.05 -33.64 -16.90
N ALA A 372 23.81 -33.98 -16.52
CA ALA A 372 23.51 -35.07 -15.61
C ALA A 372 23.54 -36.47 -16.26
N PHE A 373 23.26 -36.61 -17.56
CA PHE A 373 23.13 -37.92 -18.22
C PHE A 373 24.34 -38.39 -19.02
N ASP A 374 25.27 -37.51 -19.39
CA ASP A 374 26.30 -37.88 -20.38
C ASP A 374 27.51 -38.65 -19.81
N ARG A 375 27.50 -39.07 -18.53
CA ARG A 375 28.65 -39.77 -17.93
C ARG A 375 28.21 -40.87 -16.98
N GLY A 376 28.13 -42.08 -17.54
CA GLY A 376 27.59 -43.27 -16.89
C GLY A 376 28.19 -43.63 -15.52
N LYS A 377 27.37 -44.39 -14.78
CA LYS A 377 27.55 -44.94 -13.43
C LYS A 377 27.56 -43.92 -12.28
N GLY A 378 26.37 -43.42 -11.93
CA GLY A 378 25.89 -43.27 -10.54
C GLY A 378 26.67 -42.40 -9.54
N GLU A 379 27.83 -41.86 -9.90
CA GLU A 379 28.62 -40.95 -9.08
C GLU A 379 28.47 -39.54 -9.65
N ASP A 380 27.87 -38.67 -8.84
CA ASP A 380 27.72 -37.25 -9.13
C ASP A 380 29.11 -36.60 -9.21
N THR A 381 29.56 -36.33 -10.43
CA THR A 381 30.85 -35.68 -10.72
C THR A 381 30.67 -34.21 -11.15
N PHE A 382 29.47 -33.66 -10.99
CA PHE A 382 29.13 -32.29 -11.34
C PHE A 382 29.87 -31.30 -10.40
N GLY A 383 30.68 -30.41 -10.97
CA GLY A 383 31.51 -29.44 -10.23
C GLY A 383 33.00 -29.79 -10.17
N ALA A 384 33.40 -30.97 -10.66
CA ALA A 384 34.82 -31.37 -10.74
C ALA A 384 35.57 -30.77 -11.95
N ARG A 385 34.86 -30.14 -12.91
CA ARG A 385 35.44 -29.50 -14.10
C ARG A 385 35.00 -28.04 -14.24
N ASP A 386 35.89 -27.21 -14.78
CA ASP A 386 35.70 -25.76 -14.98
C ASP A 386 34.48 -25.39 -15.86
N GLU A 387 34.00 -26.30 -16.71
CA GLU A 387 32.81 -26.12 -17.56
C GLU A 387 31.51 -26.10 -16.73
N ASP A 388 31.45 -26.86 -15.63
CA ASP A 388 30.30 -26.90 -14.72
C ASP A 388 30.18 -25.58 -13.92
N TRP A 389 31.31 -24.92 -13.68
CA TRP A 389 31.37 -23.59 -13.03
C TRP A 389 30.90 -22.47 -13.95
N GLN A 390 31.08 -22.60 -15.26
CA GLN A 390 30.51 -21.67 -16.24
C GLN A 390 28.99 -21.78 -16.30
N LEU A 391 28.45 -22.99 -16.15
CA LEU A 391 27.02 -23.25 -15.95
C LEU A 391 26.50 -22.54 -14.69
N TYR A 392 27.20 -22.62 -13.56
CA TYR A 392 26.83 -21.87 -12.35
C TYR A 392 26.82 -20.34 -12.57
N LYS A 393 27.75 -19.80 -13.34
CA LYS A 393 27.84 -18.36 -13.61
C LYS A 393 26.75 -17.86 -14.55
N LEU A 394 26.32 -18.70 -15.48
CA LEU A 394 25.16 -18.44 -16.34
C LEU A 394 23.86 -18.56 -15.54
N MET A 395 23.80 -19.47 -14.57
CA MET A 395 22.64 -19.68 -13.68
C MET A 395 22.54 -18.64 -12.56
N SER A 396 23.66 -18.07 -12.08
CA SER A 396 23.68 -17.11 -10.98
C SER A 396 23.39 -15.68 -11.41
N LYS A 397 23.36 -15.41 -12.73
CA LYS A 397 23.08 -14.08 -13.26
C LYS A 397 21.60 -13.70 -13.15
N ASP A 398 20.72 -14.70 -13.07
CA ASP A 398 19.26 -14.53 -12.99
C ASP A 398 18.68 -15.00 -11.64
N ASN A 399 19.51 -15.19 -10.60
CA ASN A 399 19.08 -15.57 -9.25
C ASN A 399 18.82 -14.35 -8.33
N ASN A 400 18.73 -13.14 -8.89
CA ASN A 400 18.06 -12.05 -8.18
C ASN A 400 16.55 -12.33 -8.23
N ASP A 401 15.90 -12.19 -7.09
CA ASP A 401 14.47 -12.46 -6.88
C ASP A 401 13.57 -11.93 -8.02
N ASP A 402 12.55 -12.74 -8.32
CA ASP A 402 11.56 -12.70 -9.43
C ASP A 402 10.69 -11.41 -9.56
N ASP A 403 11.17 -10.23 -9.15
CA ASP A 403 10.51 -8.94 -9.42
C ASP A 403 11.38 -7.92 -10.17
N ASP A 404 12.66 -8.24 -10.42
CA ASP A 404 13.59 -7.33 -11.13
C ASP A 404 14.10 -8.01 -12.41
N GLU A 405 13.17 -8.35 -13.33
CA GLU A 405 13.48 -8.28 -14.77
C GLU A 405 13.97 -6.85 -15.00
N GLY A 406 15.30 -6.64 -14.97
CA GLY A 406 15.90 -5.35 -15.30
C GLY A 406 15.23 -4.79 -16.56
N PRO A 407 15.06 -3.46 -16.65
CA PRO A 407 14.05 -2.85 -17.53
C PRO A 407 14.09 -3.49 -18.91
N ASP A 408 12.95 -4.09 -19.31
CA ASP A 408 12.74 -4.70 -20.62
C ASP A 408 13.46 -3.82 -21.67
N GLU A 409 14.29 -4.38 -22.55
CA GLU A 409 15.11 -3.56 -23.46
C GLU A 409 14.25 -2.55 -24.25
N GLU A 410 13.00 -2.91 -24.55
CA GLU A 410 11.98 -2.06 -25.16
C GLU A 410 11.48 -0.92 -24.23
N GLU A 411 11.37 -1.16 -22.93
CA GLU A 411 10.99 -0.14 -21.92
C GLU A 411 12.14 0.83 -21.65
N ALA A 412 13.39 0.33 -21.59
CA ALA A 412 14.59 1.17 -21.55
C ALA A 412 14.75 2.02 -22.82
N GLU A 413 14.42 1.46 -23.99
CA GLU A 413 14.41 2.19 -25.27
C GLU A 413 13.28 3.23 -25.33
N LEU A 414 12.10 2.93 -24.77
CA LEU A 414 10.98 3.87 -24.67
C LEU A 414 11.35 5.08 -23.78
N VAL A 415 12.02 4.86 -22.65
CA VAL A 415 12.53 5.93 -21.77
C VAL A 415 13.58 6.79 -22.47
N ARG A 416 14.48 6.18 -23.27
CA ARG A 416 15.46 6.93 -24.06
C ARG A 416 14.78 7.79 -25.13
N LEU A 417 13.80 7.24 -25.85
CA LEU A 417 13.05 7.97 -26.87
C LEU A 417 12.19 9.08 -26.27
N SER A 418 11.58 8.87 -25.09
CA SER A 418 10.81 9.92 -24.41
C SER A 418 11.69 11.07 -23.96
N SER A 419 12.85 10.79 -23.35
CA SER A 419 13.82 11.82 -22.96
C SER A 419 14.28 12.61 -24.18
N ARG A 420 14.61 11.91 -25.28
CA ARG A 420 15.07 12.56 -26.51
C ARG A 420 13.97 13.39 -27.20
N LEU A 421 12.72 12.94 -27.16
CA LEU A 421 11.57 13.70 -27.66
C LEU A 421 11.33 14.96 -26.82
N GLN A 422 11.49 14.88 -25.51
CA GLN A 422 11.29 16.01 -24.59
C GLN A 422 12.41 17.06 -24.71
N ASP A 423 13.65 16.64 -25.00
CA ASP A 423 14.77 17.54 -25.29
C ASP A 423 14.55 18.35 -26.58
N ILE A 424 13.91 17.75 -27.59
CA ILE A 424 13.70 18.35 -28.92
C ILE A 424 12.39 19.14 -28.96
N ASP A 425 11.34 18.61 -28.34
CA ASP A 425 10.01 19.20 -28.27
C ASP A 425 9.52 19.26 -26.81
N PRO A 426 9.68 20.41 -26.14
CA PRO A 426 9.26 20.57 -24.75
C PRO A 426 7.73 20.53 -24.56
N THR A 427 6.94 20.50 -25.64
CA THR A 427 5.47 20.32 -25.59
C THR A 427 5.04 18.85 -25.63
N PHE A 428 5.99 17.92 -25.87
CA PHE A 428 5.73 16.50 -25.86
C PHE A 428 5.50 15.98 -24.44
N ILE A 429 4.36 15.31 -24.23
CA ILE A 429 4.00 14.67 -22.96
C ILE A 429 3.96 13.15 -23.18
N PRO A 430 4.83 12.36 -22.53
CA PRO A 430 4.80 10.90 -22.61
C PRO A 430 3.44 10.34 -22.16
N LYS A 431 2.93 9.32 -22.85
CA LYS A 431 1.65 8.68 -22.50
C LYS A 431 1.64 8.04 -21.10
N SER A 432 2.81 7.73 -20.54
CA SER A 432 2.95 7.14 -19.19
C SER A 432 2.54 8.08 -18.06
N ASP A 433 2.45 9.40 -18.30
CA ASP A 433 2.05 10.38 -17.29
C ASP A 433 0.53 10.57 -17.19
N VAL A 434 -0.23 9.93 -18.07
CA VAL A 434 -1.69 9.86 -17.96
C VAL A 434 -2.09 8.52 -17.34
N VAL A 435 -2.06 8.51 -15.99
CA VAL A 435 -2.58 7.47 -15.09
C VAL A 435 -1.78 6.16 -15.07
N GLN A 436 -0.75 6.11 -14.22
CA GLN A 436 -0.27 4.84 -13.64
C GLN A 436 -1.25 4.35 -12.56
N PRO A 437 -1.67 3.08 -12.56
CA PRO A 437 -1.99 2.39 -11.33
C PRO A 437 -0.74 1.65 -10.79
N THR A 438 -0.43 1.98 -9.54
CA THR A 438 0.25 1.14 -8.51
C THR A 438 1.73 0.79 -8.69
N GLU A 439 2.62 1.76 -8.42
CA GLU A 439 3.67 1.51 -7.42
C GLU A 439 3.01 1.49 -6.03
N VAL A 440 3.44 0.59 -5.14
CA VAL A 440 3.01 0.63 -3.73
C VAL A 440 3.38 2.02 -3.21
N PRO A 441 2.44 2.86 -2.72
CA PRO A 441 2.77 4.22 -2.33
C PRO A 441 3.85 4.16 -1.26
N LYS A 442 5.05 4.69 -1.56
CA LYS A 442 6.02 5.00 -0.51
C LYS A 442 5.29 5.89 0.49
N LEU A 443 5.13 5.40 1.73
CA LEU A 443 4.35 6.07 2.76
C LEU A 443 5.01 7.42 3.06
N ARG A 444 4.52 8.50 2.45
CA ARG A 444 5.02 9.84 2.76
C ARG A 444 4.62 10.19 4.20
N PRO A 445 5.47 10.92 4.95
CA PRO A 445 5.06 11.44 6.25
C PRO A 445 3.78 12.27 6.11
N LEU A 446 2.85 12.09 7.06
CA LEU A 446 1.61 12.85 7.08
C LEU A 446 1.91 14.33 7.37
N THR A 447 1.41 15.21 6.51
CA THR A 447 1.53 16.66 6.66
C THR A 447 0.38 17.21 7.49
N LYS A 448 0.45 18.50 7.84
CA LYS A 448 -0.64 19.22 8.52
C LYS A 448 -1.97 19.14 7.74
N GLU A 449 -1.89 19.13 6.42
CA GLU A 449 -3.04 19.04 5.51
C GLU A 449 -3.72 17.67 5.61
N ASP A 450 -2.96 16.60 5.83
CA ASP A 450 -3.54 15.26 5.98
C ASP A 450 -4.36 15.12 7.28
N PHE A 451 -4.19 16.02 8.24
CA PHE A 451 -4.99 16.11 9.47
C PHE A 451 -6.25 16.98 9.31
N GLN A 452 -6.54 17.45 8.09
CA GLN A 452 -7.77 18.16 7.77
C GLN A 452 -8.84 17.20 7.26
N ILE A 453 -9.90 17.06 8.04
CA ILE A 453 -11.06 16.24 7.67
C ILE A 453 -12.06 17.13 6.94
N VAL A 454 -12.12 16.98 5.62
CA VAL A 454 -12.98 17.78 4.74
C VAL A 454 -14.29 17.03 4.50
N MET A 455 -15.40 17.66 4.91
CA MET A 455 -16.77 17.21 4.70
C MET A 455 -17.44 18.08 3.65
N GLY A 456 -17.74 17.48 2.49
CA GLY A 456 -18.45 18.12 1.39
C GLY A 456 -19.77 17.41 1.17
N VAL A 457 -19.78 16.46 0.23
CA VAL A 457 -20.97 15.70 -0.15
C VAL A 457 -21.59 14.90 0.99
N GLU A 458 -20.78 14.47 1.97
CA GLU A 458 -21.22 13.68 3.11
C GLU A 458 -22.22 14.46 3.98
N ARG A 459 -22.14 15.80 3.98
CA ARG A 459 -22.99 16.69 4.80
C ARG A 459 -24.47 16.57 4.47
N PHE A 460 -24.82 16.38 3.20
CA PHE A 460 -26.22 16.23 2.75
C PHE A 460 -26.54 14.81 2.27
N ARG A 461 -25.55 14.02 1.86
CA ARG A 461 -25.74 12.63 1.47
C ARG A 461 -26.14 11.73 2.63
N CYS A 462 -25.53 11.88 3.80
CA CYS A 462 -25.84 11.00 4.93
C CYS A 462 -27.26 11.23 5.49
N PRO A 463 -27.73 12.48 5.70
CA PRO A 463 -29.10 12.71 6.13
C PRO A 463 -30.18 12.31 5.11
N GLU A 464 -29.85 12.28 3.81
CA GLU A 464 -30.81 11.91 2.75
C GLU A 464 -31.31 10.46 2.88
N ILE A 465 -30.62 9.60 3.63
CA ILE A 465 -31.09 8.23 3.92
C ILE A 465 -32.42 8.19 4.68
N LEU A 466 -32.81 9.30 5.35
CA LEU A 466 -34.14 9.42 5.96
C LEU A 466 -35.26 9.40 4.91
N PHE A 467 -34.95 9.82 3.67
CA PHE A 467 -35.86 9.81 2.54
C PHE A 467 -35.56 8.68 1.54
N HIS A 468 -34.30 8.23 1.49
CA HIS A 468 -33.87 7.11 0.64
C HIS A 468 -33.21 5.97 1.46
N PRO A 469 -33.99 5.21 2.25
CA PRO A 469 -33.49 4.09 3.07
C PRO A 469 -32.64 3.06 2.31
N ASN A 470 -32.98 2.85 1.04
CA ASN A 470 -32.35 1.85 0.18
C ASN A 470 -30.84 2.10 -0.02
N TRP A 471 -30.33 3.32 0.20
CA TRP A 471 -28.91 3.64 0.06
C TRP A 471 -28.01 2.94 1.07
N ILE A 472 -28.58 2.53 2.20
CA ILE A 472 -27.90 1.71 3.22
C ILE A 472 -28.41 0.27 3.23
N GLY A 473 -29.10 -0.16 2.16
CA GLY A 473 -29.64 -1.51 2.02
C GLY A 473 -30.89 -1.79 2.86
N VAL A 474 -31.56 -0.77 3.40
CA VAL A 474 -32.83 -0.93 4.11
C VAL A 474 -33.98 -0.77 3.12
N ASP A 475 -34.63 -1.87 2.76
CA ASP A 475 -35.76 -1.90 1.80
C ASP A 475 -37.07 -1.46 2.48
N GLN A 476 -37.17 -0.16 2.80
CA GLN A 476 -38.33 0.46 3.43
C GLN A 476 -38.56 1.87 2.85
N THR A 477 -39.75 2.41 3.06
CA THR A 477 -40.12 3.75 2.56
C THR A 477 -39.46 4.88 3.36
N GLY A 478 -39.13 5.97 2.68
CA GLY A 478 -38.66 7.22 3.28
C GLY A 478 -39.75 8.02 4.01
N LEU A 479 -39.36 9.06 4.74
CA LEU A 479 -40.26 9.88 5.56
C LEU A 479 -41.44 10.52 4.79
N ASP A 480 -41.19 10.97 3.57
CA ASP A 480 -42.19 11.58 2.68
C ASP A 480 -43.20 10.56 2.16
N GLU A 481 -42.72 9.40 1.68
CA GLU A 481 -43.58 8.32 1.21
C GLU A 481 -44.42 7.70 2.34
N MET A 482 -43.87 7.65 3.57
CA MET A 482 -44.58 7.17 4.75
C MET A 482 -45.89 7.94 5.02
N THR A 483 -45.97 9.23 4.66
CA THR A 483 -47.21 10.00 4.74
C THR A 483 -48.29 9.37 3.85
N GLY A 484 -47.97 9.05 2.60
CA GLY A 484 -48.90 8.40 1.68
C GLY A 484 -49.32 7.01 2.17
N VAL A 485 -48.38 6.23 2.73
CA VAL A 485 -48.68 4.91 3.32
C VAL A 485 -49.61 5.05 4.51
N SER A 486 -49.36 6.02 5.40
CA SER A 486 -50.15 6.27 6.60
C SER A 486 -51.60 6.60 6.25
N LEU A 487 -51.81 7.51 5.29
CA LEU A 487 -53.13 7.88 4.80
C LEU A 487 -53.90 6.68 4.23
N ARG A 488 -53.25 5.82 3.42
CA ARG A 488 -53.88 4.62 2.84
C ARG A 488 -54.27 3.57 3.87
N ARG A 489 -53.64 3.55 5.04
CA ARG A 489 -53.92 2.61 6.12
C ARG A 489 -55.07 3.05 7.04
N LEU A 490 -55.61 4.25 6.83
CA LEU A 490 -56.72 4.74 7.65
C LEU A 490 -57.98 3.88 7.43
N PRO A 491 -58.74 3.55 8.50
CA PRO A 491 -59.94 2.72 8.38
C PRO A 491 -61.05 3.31 7.51
N SER A 492 -61.14 4.64 7.47
CA SER A 492 -62.15 5.40 6.72
C SER A 492 -61.46 6.46 5.88
N TYR A 493 -60.81 6.04 4.79
CA TYR A 493 -60.15 6.97 3.88
C TYR A 493 -61.18 7.83 3.12
N SER A 494 -61.06 9.15 3.23
CA SER A 494 -61.73 10.12 2.36
C SER A 494 -60.75 11.22 1.99
N ASP A 495 -60.97 11.86 0.84
CA ASP A 495 -60.12 12.98 0.40
C ASP A 495 -60.15 14.13 1.41
N ASP A 496 -61.31 14.42 2.00
CA ASP A 496 -61.47 15.43 3.07
C ASP A 496 -60.61 15.11 4.30
N ILE A 497 -60.62 13.85 4.79
CA ILE A 497 -59.75 13.45 5.91
C ILE A 497 -58.28 13.60 5.51
N ALA A 498 -57.91 13.15 4.30
CA ALA A 498 -56.53 13.25 3.84
C ALA A 498 -56.05 14.72 3.75
N GLU A 499 -56.90 15.63 3.28
CA GLU A 499 -56.61 17.06 3.22
C GLU A 499 -56.48 17.70 4.61
N ARG A 500 -57.40 17.39 5.54
CA ARG A 500 -57.31 17.87 6.93
C ARG A 500 -56.01 17.40 7.59
N LEU A 501 -55.64 16.14 7.41
CA LEU A 501 -54.42 15.56 7.96
C LEU A 501 -53.14 16.19 7.35
N THR A 502 -53.10 16.44 6.04
CA THR A 502 -51.92 17.06 5.40
C THR A 502 -51.83 18.57 5.62
N ASN A 503 -52.95 19.23 5.91
CA ASN A 503 -52.98 20.64 6.30
C ASN A 503 -52.43 20.89 7.72
N SER A 504 -52.11 19.85 8.47
CA SER A 504 -51.49 19.98 9.79
C SER A 504 -50.50 18.83 10.05
N ILE A 505 -49.29 18.98 9.54
CA ILE A 505 -48.21 18.01 9.75
C ILE A 505 -47.24 18.57 10.78
N LEU A 506 -47.13 17.92 11.93
CA LEU A 506 -46.17 18.28 12.98
C LEU A 506 -44.93 17.39 12.88
N MET A 507 -43.76 18.00 12.74
CA MET A 507 -42.47 17.35 12.87
C MET A 507 -41.98 17.42 14.32
N THR A 508 -41.64 16.27 14.90
CA THR A 508 -41.08 16.15 16.25
C THR A 508 -39.88 15.19 16.26
N GLY A 509 -39.14 15.09 17.37
CA GLY A 509 -38.00 14.19 17.50
C GLY A 509 -36.67 14.82 17.07
N GLY A 510 -35.57 14.30 17.60
CA GLY A 510 -34.25 14.94 17.46
C GLY A 510 -33.77 15.11 16.02
N SER A 511 -34.05 14.15 15.14
CA SER A 511 -33.62 14.24 13.73
C SER A 511 -34.43 15.24 12.91
N SER A 512 -35.52 15.81 13.47
CA SER A 512 -36.26 16.90 12.83
C SER A 512 -35.51 18.24 12.86
N LEU A 513 -34.40 18.33 13.62
CA LEU A 513 -33.60 19.54 13.75
C LEU A 513 -32.69 19.80 12.54
N PHE A 514 -32.50 18.84 11.64
CA PHE A 514 -31.72 19.07 10.43
C PHE A 514 -32.22 20.29 9.66
N PRO A 515 -31.34 21.22 9.27
CA PRO A 515 -31.70 22.31 8.37
C PRO A 515 -32.21 21.76 7.04
N GLY A 516 -33.29 22.32 6.49
CA GLY A 516 -33.85 21.93 5.19
C GLY A 516 -34.81 20.72 5.20
N ILE A 517 -34.94 20.00 6.34
CA ILE A 517 -35.78 18.79 6.40
C ILE A 517 -37.27 19.09 6.14
N ARG A 518 -37.75 20.25 6.60
CA ARG A 518 -39.16 20.65 6.46
C ARG A 518 -39.50 20.87 4.98
N GLU A 519 -38.66 21.63 4.29
CA GLU A 519 -38.81 21.97 2.88
C GLU A 519 -38.73 20.72 2.01
N ARG A 520 -37.74 19.84 2.29
CA ARG A 520 -37.57 18.56 1.60
C ARG A 520 -38.74 17.60 1.83
N LEU A 521 -39.26 17.53 3.05
CA LEU A 521 -40.41 16.70 3.39
C LEU A 521 -41.68 17.23 2.71
N GLU A 522 -41.91 18.54 2.76
CA GLU A 522 -43.05 19.16 2.08
C GLU A 522 -43.03 18.89 0.57
N ALA A 523 -41.86 19.06 -0.08
CA ALA A 523 -41.69 18.76 -1.49
C ALA A 523 -41.96 17.27 -1.80
N GLY A 524 -41.48 16.36 -0.94
CA GLY A 524 -41.75 14.91 -1.05
C GLY A 524 -43.24 14.59 -0.97
N ILE A 525 -43.94 15.12 0.05
CA ILE A 525 -45.38 14.90 0.24
C ILE A 525 -46.17 15.51 -0.93
N ARG A 526 -45.75 16.68 -1.42
CA ARG A 526 -46.37 17.34 -2.58
C ARG A 526 -46.34 16.47 -3.83
N MET A 527 -45.28 15.70 -4.06
CA MET A 527 -45.16 14.80 -5.20
C MET A 527 -46.12 13.60 -5.13
N VAL A 528 -46.55 13.22 -3.92
CA VAL A 528 -47.46 12.07 -3.70
C VAL A 528 -48.93 12.51 -3.63
N ARG A 529 -49.20 13.78 -3.35
CA ARG A 529 -50.57 14.32 -3.18
C ARG A 529 -51.13 14.91 -4.49
N PRO A 530 -52.47 14.92 -4.66
CA PRO A 530 -53.11 15.63 -5.77
C PRO A 530 -52.69 17.10 -5.85
N CYS A 531 -52.64 17.63 -7.07
CA CYS A 531 -52.33 19.03 -7.29
C CYS A 531 -53.35 19.93 -6.58
N GLY A 532 -52.86 20.92 -5.82
CA GLY A 532 -53.71 21.84 -5.07
C GLY A 532 -54.06 21.37 -3.65
N SER A 533 -53.71 20.15 -3.23
CA SER A 533 -53.94 19.70 -1.85
C SER A 533 -53.22 20.61 -0.84
N PRO A 534 -53.90 21.00 0.27
CA PRO A 534 -53.29 21.81 1.31
C PRO A 534 -52.25 20.97 2.08
N ILE A 535 -51.02 21.49 2.14
CA ILE A 535 -49.92 20.90 2.88
C ILE A 535 -49.29 21.98 3.75
N ARG A 536 -49.26 21.74 5.06
CA ARG A 536 -48.60 22.63 6.02
C ARG A 536 -47.75 21.80 6.97
N VAL A 537 -46.44 21.88 6.80
CA VAL A 537 -45.47 21.21 7.66
C VAL A 537 -44.92 22.22 8.67
N VAL A 538 -45.16 21.95 9.95
CA VAL A 538 -44.68 22.75 11.08
C VAL A 538 -43.74 21.91 11.94
N ARG A 539 -42.76 22.55 12.56
CA ARG A 539 -41.87 21.91 13.54
C ARG A 539 -42.44 22.16 14.94
N ALA A 540 -42.31 21.18 15.81
CA ALA A 540 -42.59 21.33 17.24
C ALA A 540 -41.75 22.48 17.85
N LEU A 541 -42.26 23.09 18.93
CA LEU A 541 -41.58 24.20 19.60
C LEU A 541 -40.19 23.79 20.09
N ASP A 542 -40.10 22.62 20.72
CA ASP A 542 -38.86 22.00 21.17
C ASP A 542 -38.92 20.50 20.87
N PRO A 543 -38.53 20.06 19.65
CA PRO A 543 -38.72 18.70 19.19
C PRO A 543 -38.02 17.63 20.05
N VAL A 544 -37.07 18.02 20.89
CA VAL A 544 -36.31 17.13 21.78
C VAL A 544 -37.02 16.97 23.13
N LEU A 545 -37.52 18.07 23.71
CA LEU A 545 -38.10 18.06 25.05
C LEU A 545 -39.63 18.00 25.09
N ASP A 546 -40.32 18.33 24.01
CA ASP A 546 -41.79 18.41 23.99
C ASP A 546 -42.49 17.08 24.28
N ALA A 547 -41.86 15.94 23.98
CA ALA A 547 -42.37 14.64 24.39
C ALA A 547 -42.45 14.51 25.91
N TRP A 548 -41.39 14.93 26.61
CA TRP A 548 -41.35 14.93 28.07
C TRP A 548 -42.28 15.98 28.66
N ARG A 549 -42.33 17.19 28.08
CA ARG A 549 -43.25 18.25 28.54
C ARG A 549 -44.71 17.81 28.38
N GLY A 550 -45.07 17.20 27.25
CA GLY A 550 -46.39 16.65 27.03
C GLY A 550 -46.75 15.55 28.01
N ALA A 551 -45.83 14.62 28.29
CA ALA A 551 -46.04 13.58 29.29
C ALA A 551 -46.18 14.15 30.71
N SER A 552 -45.40 15.19 31.04
CA SER A 552 -45.47 15.89 32.32
C SER A 552 -46.81 16.61 32.52
N VAL A 553 -47.28 17.34 31.51
CA VAL A 553 -48.60 17.99 31.51
C VAL A 553 -49.71 16.94 31.61
N TYR A 554 -49.59 15.84 30.87
CA TYR A 554 -50.55 14.74 30.92
C TYR A 554 -50.62 14.09 32.31
N ALA A 555 -49.47 13.84 32.95
CA ALA A 555 -49.41 13.25 34.28
C ALA A 555 -49.95 14.19 35.39
N ALA A 556 -49.91 15.51 35.15
CA ALA A 556 -50.47 16.50 36.07
C ALA A 556 -51.99 16.68 35.92
N ALA A 557 -52.62 16.11 34.89
CA ALA A 557 -54.05 16.25 34.66
C ALA A 557 -54.87 15.44 35.69
N PRO A 558 -56.04 15.93 36.13
CA PRO A 558 -56.86 15.24 37.14
C PRO A 558 -57.35 13.86 36.67
N GLU A 559 -57.60 13.70 35.38
CA GLU A 559 -58.04 12.45 34.76
C GLU A 559 -56.92 11.40 34.69
N PHE A 560 -55.65 11.78 34.90
CA PHE A 560 -54.51 10.87 34.84
C PHE A 560 -54.70 9.63 35.71
N THR A 561 -55.22 9.83 36.93
CA THR A 561 -55.45 8.74 37.89
C THR A 561 -56.36 7.63 37.36
N THR A 562 -57.34 7.98 36.51
CA THR A 562 -58.26 7.02 35.86
C THR A 562 -57.61 6.26 34.71
N GLN A 563 -56.49 6.79 34.22
CA GLN A 563 -55.67 6.23 33.17
C GLN A 563 -54.32 5.81 33.76
N THR A 564 -54.32 5.09 34.88
CA THR A 564 -53.13 4.38 35.35
C THR A 564 -53.43 2.91 35.58
N PHE A 565 -52.40 2.08 35.45
CA PHE A 565 -52.42 0.68 35.81
C PHE A 565 -51.84 0.52 37.22
N SER A 566 -52.65 0.12 38.18
CA SER A 566 -52.22 0.04 39.58
C SER A 566 -51.43 -1.24 39.88
N ARG A 567 -50.72 -1.25 41.01
CA ARG A 567 -50.06 -2.46 41.51
C ARG A 567 -51.05 -3.59 41.84
N MET A 568 -52.25 -3.27 42.31
CA MET A 568 -53.29 -4.29 42.56
C MET A 568 -53.80 -4.89 41.26
N ASP A 569 -54.00 -4.06 40.24
CA ASP A 569 -54.36 -4.51 38.89
C ASP A 569 -53.33 -5.47 38.30
N TYR A 570 -52.04 -5.21 38.54
CA TYR A 570 -50.95 -6.10 38.14
C TYR A 570 -51.07 -7.49 38.79
N TYR A 571 -51.33 -7.55 40.10
CA TYR A 571 -51.43 -8.83 40.82
C TYR A 571 -52.68 -9.63 40.46
N GLU A 572 -53.80 -8.96 40.24
CA GLU A 572 -55.06 -9.64 39.94
C GLU A 572 -55.14 -10.11 38.49
N LYS A 573 -54.69 -9.29 37.55
CA LYS A 573 -54.95 -9.50 36.11
C LYS A 573 -53.69 -9.80 35.32
N GLY A 574 -52.53 -9.70 35.94
CA GLY A 574 -51.23 -10.03 35.36
C GLY A 574 -50.75 -9.04 34.31
N GLU A 575 -49.62 -9.38 33.69
CA GLU A 575 -48.95 -8.55 32.69
C GLU A 575 -49.71 -8.43 31.36
N ASP A 576 -50.53 -9.43 31.00
CA ASP A 576 -51.22 -9.42 29.70
C ASP A 576 -52.29 -8.33 29.61
N TRP A 577 -52.83 -7.89 30.75
CA TRP A 577 -53.80 -6.81 30.74
C TRP A 577 -53.20 -5.47 30.34
N LEU A 578 -51.92 -5.23 30.67
CA LEU A 578 -51.17 -4.05 30.19
C LEU A 578 -51.10 -3.97 28.67
N ARG A 579 -51.15 -5.10 27.95
CA ARG A 579 -51.14 -5.09 26.46
C ARG A 579 -52.41 -4.52 25.86
N ARG A 580 -53.52 -4.56 26.59
CA ARG A 580 -54.83 -4.01 26.17
C ARG A 580 -55.05 -2.59 26.65
N TYR A 581 -54.17 -2.09 27.50
CA TYR A 581 -54.22 -0.74 28.04
C TYR A 581 -53.94 0.26 26.91
N GLN A 582 -54.91 1.15 26.64
CA GLN A 582 -54.79 2.21 25.65
C GLN A 582 -54.97 3.55 26.34
N LEU A 583 -53.90 4.33 26.36
CA LEU A 583 -53.92 5.70 26.83
C LEU A 583 -54.75 6.56 25.87
N ARG A 584 -55.69 7.33 26.40
CA ARG A 584 -56.37 8.41 25.69
C ARG A 584 -55.64 9.70 25.96
N TYR A 585 -55.23 10.36 24.89
CA TYR A 585 -54.42 11.57 24.97
C TYR A 585 -55.28 12.85 25.03
N SER A 586 -56.58 12.73 24.77
CA SER A 586 -57.59 13.76 25.00
C SER A 586 -58.18 13.64 26.41
N PHE A 587 -58.45 14.80 27.00
CA PHE A 587 -59.21 14.96 28.23
C PHE A 587 -60.52 15.68 27.91
#